data_AF-A0A7L0B8N0-F1
#
_entry.id   AF-A0A7L0B8N0-F1
#
_cell.length_a   1.000
_cell.length_b   1.000
_cell.length_c   1.000
_cell.angle_alpha   90.00
_cell.angle_beta   90.00
_cell.angle_gamma   90.00
#
_symmetry.space_group_name_H-M   'P 1'
#
loop_
_entity.id
_entity.type
_entity.pdbx_description
1 polymer ?
#
loop_
_entity_poly.entity_id
_entity_poly.type
_entity_poly.pdbx_seq_one_letter_code
_entity_poly.pdbx_strand_id
1 'polypeptide(L)'
;GMSEITADHPEVQAMVEEAIKSASVSEVTLSPEIYAEVLERAIAELMKKNKDRFPGAPEKGGWVVDNYPLSVDHWSALSEKGLLPDTVVCLKDTEKDGVCILHRTYLANRDEINSKILKRLTDEALQKKEEEEAREMLTSEEDQSLEAAEEKGEKIMLPEFAEDDFPDIPEMEIIKRKIDLFMHDWQTVESEIKQSPLVQVVALEIAEQTPESLLNQTVLVMEKPFKYHGWELSAEDLDEEAEDLAAEGEDEEEVEEEE
;
A
#
# COMPACT_ATOMS: atom_id res chain seq x y z
N GLY A 1 52.28 19.98 26.19
CA GLY A 1 52.23 18.87 25.23
C GLY A 1 50.80 18.75 24.80
N MET A 2 50.54 18.65 23.49
CA MET A 2 49.21 18.34 22.98
C MET A 2 48.89 16.91 23.41
N SER A 3 47.79 16.72 24.12
CA SER A 3 47.31 15.39 24.49
C SER A 3 46.97 14.64 23.21
N GLU A 4 47.58 13.47 23.00
CA GLU A 4 47.29 12.59 21.86
C GLU A 4 45.83 12.14 21.94
N ILE A 5 45.05 12.45 20.89
CA ILE A 5 43.66 12.00 20.76
C ILE A 5 43.73 10.56 20.25
N THR A 6 43.48 9.60 21.14
CA THR A 6 43.40 8.17 20.84
C THR A 6 41.96 7.74 20.56
N ALA A 7 41.76 6.55 19.99
CA ALA A 7 40.42 6.03 19.69
C ALA A 7 39.50 5.90 20.93
N ASP A 8 40.10 5.80 22.13
CA ASP A 8 39.39 5.73 23.41
C ASP A 8 39.11 7.09 24.04
N HIS A 9 39.40 8.19 23.32
CA HIS A 9 39.11 9.53 23.82
C HIS A 9 37.59 9.75 23.88
N PRO A 10 37.03 10.26 25.00
CA PRO A 10 35.59 10.38 25.19
C PRO A 10 34.89 11.22 24.10
N GLU A 11 35.60 12.20 23.55
CA GLU A 11 35.10 13.04 22.46
C GLU A 11 35.00 12.29 21.12
N VAL A 12 35.92 11.35 20.86
CA VAL A 12 35.88 10.49 19.66
C VAL A 12 34.78 9.45 19.80
N GLN A 13 34.60 8.87 20.98
CA GLN A 13 33.51 7.92 21.26
C GLN A 13 32.14 8.59 21.14
N ALA A 14 31.98 9.80 21.68
CA ALA A 14 30.75 10.58 21.54
C ALA A 14 30.41 10.88 20.07
N MET A 15 31.40 11.29 19.27
CA MET A 15 31.20 11.51 17.83
C MET A 15 30.81 10.23 17.08
N VAL A 16 31.42 9.10 17.44
CA VAL A 16 31.11 7.80 16.81
C VAL A 16 29.71 7.32 17.22
N GLU A 17 29.34 7.43 18.49
CA GLU A 17 27.99 7.09 18.96
C GLU A 17 26.93 8.00 18.35
N GLU A 18 27.20 9.30 18.22
CA GLU A 18 26.31 10.23 17.53
C GLU A 18 26.16 9.90 16.05
N ALA A 19 27.27 9.55 15.38
CA ALA A 19 27.24 9.10 13.98
C ALA A 19 26.48 7.77 13.81
N ILE A 20 26.64 6.81 14.73
CA ILE A 20 25.90 5.54 14.73
C ILE A 20 24.42 5.79 15.01
N LYS A 21 24.08 6.68 15.94
CA LYS A 21 22.71 7.07 16.26
C LYS A 21 22.06 7.78 15.06
N SER A 22 22.77 8.69 14.41
CA SER A 22 22.33 9.36 13.19
C SER A 22 22.14 8.36 12.04
N ALA A 23 23.08 7.44 11.84
CA ALA A 23 22.99 6.39 10.83
C ALA A 23 21.85 5.40 11.12
N SER A 24 21.56 5.10 12.39
CA SER A 24 20.43 4.23 12.78
C SER A 24 19.05 4.83 12.53
N VAL A 25 18.99 6.16 12.37
CA VAL A 25 17.78 6.92 12.01
C VAL A 25 17.68 7.11 10.49
N SER A 26 18.79 6.92 9.77
CA SER A 26 18.82 7.05 8.31
C SER A 26 18.24 5.78 7.69
N GLU A 27 17.08 5.90 7.04
CA GLU A 27 16.48 4.81 6.28
C GLU A 27 17.41 4.46 5.11
N VAL A 28 17.93 3.23 5.10
CA VAL A 28 18.77 2.73 4.00
C VAL A 28 17.85 2.50 2.81
N THR A 29 17.75 3.49 1.93
CA THR A 29 17.04 3.36 0.67
C THR A 29 17.94 2.62 -0.32
N LEU A 30 17.56 1.39 -0.68
CA LEU A 30 18.23 0.65 -1.74
C LEU A 30 17.86 1.28 -3.09
N SER A 31 18.73 1.12 -4.08
CA SER A 31 18.41 1.60 -5.42
C SER A 31 17.31 0.74 -6.06
N PRO A 32 16.46 1.31 -6.93
CA PRO A 32 15.39 0.58 -7.62
C PRO A 32 15.87 -0.67 -8.36
N GLU A 33 17.09 -0.64 -8.90
CA GLU A 33 17.71 -1.75 -9.62
C GLU A 33 17.97 -2.94 -8.70
N ILE A 34 18.37 -2.68 -7.45
CA ILE A 34 18.60 -3.75 -6.46
C ILE A 34 17.28 -4.46 -6.14
N TYR A 35 16.17 -3.73 -6.02
CA TYR A 35 14.86 -4.35 -5.82
C TYR A 35 14.47 -5.25 -6.99
N ALA A 36 14.64 -4.76 -8.22
CA ALA A 36 14.36 -5.55 -9.43
C ALA A 36 15.24 -6.80 -9.52
N GLU A 37 16.53 -6.71 -9.19
CA GLU A 37 17.46 -7.85 -9.16
C GLU A 37 17.09 -8.89 -8.10
N VAL A 38 16.69 -8.45 -6.90
CA VAL A 38 16.25 -9.35 -5.84
C VAL A 38 14.98 -10.07 -6.26
N LEU A 39 14.03 -9.36 -6.86
CA LEU A 39 12.80 -9.96 -7.38
C LEU A 39 13.09 -10.96 -8.50
N GLU A 40 13.96 -10.64 -9.44
CA GLU A 40 14.41 -11.53 -10.52
C GLU A 40 14.92 -12.87 -9.95
N ARG A 41 15.80 -12.79 -8.94
CA ARG A 41 16.36 -13.98 -8.28
C ARG A 41 15.29 -14.77 -7.54
N ALA A 42 14.39 -14.09 -6.82
CA ALA A 42 13.30 -14.73 -6.10
C ALA A 42 12.35 -15.48 -7.05
N ILE A 43 11.99 -14.87 -8.17
CA ILE A 43 11.16 -15.51 -9.21
C ILE A 43 11.90 -16.71 -9.81
N ALA A 44 13.18 -16.59 -10.14
CA ALA A 44 13.96 -17.69 -10.68
C ALA A 44 14.06 -18.89 -9.70
N GLU A 45 14.19 -18.63 -8.40
CA GLU A 45 14.16 -19.67 -7.36
C GLU A 45 12.77 -20.30 -7.21
N LEU A 46 11.70 -19.48 -7.24
CA LEU A 46 10.33 -19.95 -7.18
C LEU A 46 10.02 -20.89 -8.34
N MET A 47 10.43 -20.52 -9.56
CA MET A 47 10.21 -21.32 -10.77
C MET A 47 10.93 -22.67 -10.71
N LYS A 48 12.13 -22.74 -10.13
CA LYS A 48 12.86 -24.01 -9.95
C LYS A 48 12.14 -24.99 -9.02
N LYS A 49 11.49 -24.48 -7.97
CA LYS A 49 10.80 -25.28 -6.94
C LYS A 49 9.31 -25.48 -7.24
N ASN A 50 8.80 -24.96 -8.36
CA ASN A 50 7.35 -24.92 -8.61
C ASN A 50 6.73 -26.33 -8.74
N LYS A 51 7.46 -27.29 -9.30
CA LYS A 51 7.03 -28.70 -9.43
C LYS A 51 6.85 -29.40 -8.08
N ASP A 52 7.51 -28.91 -7.04
CA ASP A 52 7.53 -29.53 -5.71
C ASP A 52 6.45 -28.97 -4.77
N ARG A 53 5.62 -28.01 -5.24
CA ARG A 53 4.60 -27.36 -4.39
C ARG A 53 3.52 -28.33 -3.91
N PHE A 54 3.05 -29.21 -4.79
CA PHE A 54 2.05 -30.24 -4.50
C PHE A 54 2.08 -31.33 -5.58
N PRO A 55 1.60 -32.56 -5.30
CA PRO A 55 1.52 -33.62 -6.30
C PRO A 55 0.70 -33.18 -7.52
N GLY A 56 1.32 -33.16 -8.70
CA GLY A 56 0.69 -32.69 -9.95
C GLY A 56 0.80 -31.18 -10.21
N ALA A 57 1.66 -30.46 -9.47
CA ALA A 57 1.89 -29.03 -9.72
C ALA A 57 2.42 -28.78 -11.15
N PRO A 58 1.89 -27.77 -11.87
CA PRO A 58 2.39 -27.40 -13.19
C PRO A 58 3.87 -27.00 -13.18
N GLU A 59 4.55 -27.19 -14.31
CA GLU A 59 5.97 -26.79 -14.42
C GLU A 59 6.15 -25.27 -14.39
N LYS A 60 5.19 -24.53 -14.94
CA LYS A 60 5.15 -23.07 -14.94
C LYS A 60 4.15 -22.58 -13.89
N GLY A 61 4.51 -21.53 -13.15
CA GLY A 61 3.65 -20.89 -12.15
C GLY A 61 3.60 -19.39 -12.37
N GLY A 62 2.67 -18.73 -11.67
CA GLY A 62 2.65 -17.27 -11.55
C GLY A 62 3.32 -16.82 -10.25
N TRP A 63 3.50 -15.51 -10.13
CA TRP A 63 3.96 -14.84 -8.93
C TRP A 63 3.03 -13.68 -8.60
N VAL A 64 2.91 -13.35 -7.32
CA VAL A 64 2.21 -12.17 -6.83
C VAL A 64 3.19 -11.46 -5.92
N VAL A 65 3.41 -10.17 -6.17
CA VAL A 65 4.20 -9.31 -5.30
C VAL A 65 3.23 -8.36 -4.63
N ASP A 66 3.37 -8.24 -3.31
CA ASP A 66 2.60 -7.31 -2.50
C ASP A 66 3.38 -6.01 -2.29
N ASN A 67 2.67 -4.89 -2.27
CA ASN A 67 3.18 -3.56 -1.97
C ASN A 67 4.40 -3.10 -2.81
N TYR A 68 4.45 -3.48 -4.09
CA TYR A 68 5.48 -3.06 -5.05
C TYR A 68 4.91 -3.08 -6.48
N PRO A 69 5.23 -2.11 -7.34
CA PRO A 69 6.19 -1.00 -7.19
C PRO A 69 5.69 0.14 -6.28
N LEU A 70 6.62 0.82 -5.61
CA LEU A 70 6.33 1.99 -4.75
C LEU A 70 6.62 3.35 -5.42
N SER A 71 7.31 3.35 -6.57
CA SER A 71 7.69 4.57 -7.28
C SER A 71 7.79 4.31 -8.78
N VAL A 72 7.87 5.38 -9.57
CA VAL A 72 8.06 5.31 -11.02
C VAL A 72 9.41 4.69 -11.38
N ASP A 73 10.44 4.95 -10.58
CA ASP A 73 11.76 4.36 -10.80
C ASP A 73 11.75 2.84 -10.58
N HIS A 74 11.00 2.36 -9.58
CA HIS A 74 10.77 0.93 -9.39
C HIS A 74 10.06 0.29 -10.58
N TRP A 75 9.05 0.98 -11.14
CA TRP A 75 8.36 0.53 -12.35
C TRP A 75 9.30 0.46 -13.55
N SER A 76 10.12 1.49 -13.75
CA SER A 76 11.10 1.56 -14.84
C SER A 76 12.13 0.44 -14.74
N ALA A 77 12.67 0.20 -13.54
CA ALA A 77 13.62 -0.89 -13.29
C ALA A 77 13.01 -2.29 -13.58
N LEU A 78 11.72 -2.49 -13.29
CA LEU A 78 11.02 -3.72 -13.66
C LEU A 78 10.85 -3.85 -15.18
N SER A 79 10.51 -2.75 -15.85
CA SER A 79 10.34 -2.71 -17.30
C SER A 79 11.64 -3.10 -18.01
N GLU A 80 12.77 -2.54 -17.59
CA GLU A 80 14.09 -2.84 -18.16
C GLU A 80 14.49 -4.32 -17.99
N LYS A 81 14.06 -4.93 -16.88
CA LYS A 81 14.31 -6.35 -16.58
C LYS A 81 13.29 -7.31 -17.21
N GLY A 82 12.24 -6.78 -17.85
CA GLY A 82 11.15 -7.61 -18.39
C GLY A 82 10.35 -8.33 -17.30
N LEU A 83 10.25 -7.73 -16.11
CA LEU A 83 9.55 -8.29 -14.93
C LEU A 83 8.20 -7.60 -14.68
N LEU A 84 7.61 -6.98 -15.71
CA LEU A 84 6.31 -6.34 -15.58
C LEU A 84 5.22 -7.40 -15.31
N PRO A 85 4.32 -7.15 -14.35
CA PRO A 85 3.18 -8.02 -14.10
C PRO A 85 2.12 -7.87 -15.21
N ASP A 86 1.34 -8.93 -15.44
CA ASP A 86 0.20 -8.87 -16.37
C ASP A 86 -0.98 -8.05 -15.79
N THR A 87 -1.13 -8.07 -14.46
CA THR A 87 -2.22 -7.40 -13.75
C THR A 87 -1.71 -6.72 -12.49
N VAL A 88 -2.11 -5.47 -12.29
CA VAL A 88 -1.86 -4.68 -11.09
C VAL A 88 -3.19 -4.38 -10.43
N VAL A 89 -3.38 -4.89 -9.21
CA VAL A 89 -4.62 -4.70 -8.44
C VAL A 89 -4.35 -3.69 -7.34
N CYS A 90 -5.12 -2.60 -7.33
CA CYS A 90 -5.10 -1.57 -6.31
C CYS A 90 -6.40 -1.63 -5.52
N LEU A 91 -6.29 -1.83 -4.21
CA LEU A 91 -7.41 -1.73 -3.30
C LEU A 91 -7.54 -0.27 -2.85
N LYS A 92 -8.69 0.34 -3.09
CA LYS A 92 -8.98 1.75 -2.78
C LYS A 92 -10.10 1.81 -1.75
N ASP A 93 -10.04 2.85 -0.92
CA ASP A 93 -11.06 3.19 0.06
C ASP A 93 -11.49 4.64 -0.19
N THR A 94 -12.29 4.82 -1.23
CA THR A 94 -12.76 6.15 -1.67
C THR A 94 -14.21 6.40 -1.28
N GLU A 95 -14.96 5.34 -1.01
CA GLU A 95 -16.31 5.44 -0.49
C GLU A 95 -16.32 5.81 1.00
N LYS A 96 -17.38 6.51 1.43
CA LYS A 96 -17.57 6.97 2.82
C LYS A 96 -16.34 7.68 3.40
N ASP A 97 -15.70 8.55 2.63
CA ASP A 97 -14.54 9.35 3.05
C ASP A 97 -13.35 8.51 3.56
N GLY A 98 -13.18 7.28 3.06
CA GLY A 98 -12.03 6.42 3.42
C GLY A 98 -12.07 5.91 4.86
N VAL A 99 -13.27 5.81 5.43
CA VAL A 99 -13.47 5.41 6.84
C VAL A 99 -13.09 3.94 7.06
N CYS A 100 -13.11 3.08 6.03
CA CYS A 100 -12.85 1.65 6.21
C CYS A 100 -11.41 1.38 6.70
N ILE A 101 -10.41 1.95 6.02
CA ILE A 101 -8.99 1.82 6.38
C ILE A 101 -8.72 2.51 7.71
N LEU A 102 -9.29 3.69 7.94
CA LEU A 102 -9.13 4.42 9.19
C LEU A 102 -9.66 3.62 10.38
N HIS A 103 -10.87 3.08 10.27
CA HIS A 103 -11.47 2.25 11.30
C HIS A 103 -10.64 0.98 11.56
N ARG A 104 -10.24 0.28 10.50
CA ARG A 104 -9.43 -0.94 10.62
C ARG A 104 -8.08 -0.65 11.28
N THR A 105 -7.44 0.47 10.93
CA THR A 105 -6.15 0.88 11.50
C THR A 105 -6.29 1.27 12.97
N TYR A 106 -7.38 1.98 13.32
CA TYR A 106 -7.69 2.30 14.72
C TYR A 106 -7.86 1.03 15.56
N LEU A 107 -8.69 0.09 15.10
CA LEU A 107 -8.94 -1.16 15.82
C LEU A 107 -7.65 -1.98 16.00
N ALA A 108 -6.80 -2.07 14.96
CA ALA A 108 -5.54 -2.79 15.02
C ALA A 108 -4.56 -2.20 16.04
N ASN A 109 -4.57 -0.87 16.20
CA ASN A 109 -3.64 -0.13 17.06
C ASN A 109 -4.35 0.50 18.27
N ARG A 110 -5.52 -0.04 18.65
CA ARG A 110 -6.45 0.60 19.59
C ARG A 110 -5.76 0.94 20.90
N ASP A 111 -5.00 0.01 21.47
CA ASP A 111 -4.34 0.21 22.76
C ASP A 111 -3.25 1.29 22.70
N GLU A 112 -2.46 1.31 21.62
CA GLU A 112 -1.41 2.32 21.43
C GLU A 112 -1.99 3.71 21.23
N ILE A 113 -3.00 3.83 20.35
CA ILE A 113 -3.68 5.09 20.07
C ILE A 113 -4.38 5.59 21.35
N ASN A 114 -5.11 4.72 22.05
CA ASN A 114 -5.79 5.06 23.29
C ASN A 114 -4.81 5.48 24.39
N SER A 115 -3.66 4.82 24.50
CA SER A 115 -2.61 5.22 25.44
C SER A 115 -2.06 6.62 25.12
N LYS A 116 -1.84 6.93 23.84
CA LYS A 116 -1.40 8.27 23.39
C LYS A 116 -2.44 9.34 23.71
N ILE A 117 -3.73 9.05 23.45
CA ILE A 117 -4.84 9.96 23.80
C ILE A 117 -4.88 10.21 25.30
N LEU A 118 -4.83 9.16 26.12
CA LEU A 118 -4.84 9.28 27.59
C LEU A 118 -3.65 10.10 28.10
N LYS A 119 -2.46 9.85 27.55
CA LYS A 119 -1.26 10.59 27.90
C LYS A 119 -1.42 12.08 27.60
N ARG A 120 -1.88 12.42 26.39
CA ARG A 120 -2.14 13.81 25.99
C ARG A 120 -3.16 14.48 26.90
N LEU A 121 -4.28 13.82 27.21
CA LEU A 121 -5.29 14.36 28.13
C LEU A 121 -4.73 14.57 29.55
N THR A 122 -3.83 13.69 30.00
CA THR A 122 -3.16 13.83 31.30
C THR A 122 -2.20 15.01 31.31
N ASP A 123 -1.38 15.15 30.27
CA ASP A 123 -0.43 16.25 30.13
C ASP A 123 -1.16 17.60 30.01
N GLU A 124 -2.25 17.67 29.24
CA GLU A 124 -3.11 18.86 29.13
C GLU A 124 -3.76 19.24 30.47
N ALA A 125 -4.23 18.25 31.24
CA ALA A 125 -4.83 18.50 32.56
C ALA A 125 -3.80 18.99 33.59
N LEU A 126 -2.58 18.44 33.57
CA LEU A 126 -1.48 18.91 34.42
C LEU A 126 -1.08 20.34 34.05
N GLN A 127 -0.92 20.63 32.76
CA GLN A 127 -0.58 21.97 32.30
C GLN A 127 -1.65 23.00 32.69
N LYS A 128 -2.93 22.65 32.56
CA LYS A 128 -4.03 23.53 32.98
C LYS A 128 -4.02 23.81 34.48
N LYS A 129 -3.70 22.81 35.32
CA LYS A 129 -3.52 23.01 36.76
C LYS A 129 -2.35 23.94 37.06
N GLU A 130 -1.20 23.74 36.42
CA GLU A 130 -0.03 24.61 36.58
C GLU A 130 -0.33 26.06 36.15
N GLU A 131 -1.09 26.26 35.07
CA GLU A 131 -1.53 27.57 34.61
C GLU A 131 -2.52 28.24 35.57
N GLU A 132 -3.46 27.48 36.14
CA GLU A 132 -4.41 27.98 37.15
C GLU A 132 -3.67 28.37 38.45
N GLU A 133 -2.78 27.52 38.95
CA GLU A 133 -1.94 27.81 40.13
C GLU A 133 -1.04 29.04 39.90
N ALA A 134 -0.41 29.15 38.73
CA ALA A 134 0.41 30.32 38.37
C ALA A 134 -0.44 31.60 38.28
N ARG A 135 -1.67 31.51 37.78
CA ARG A 135 -2.60 32.65 37.69
C ARG A 135 -3.12 33.06 39.06
N GLU A 136 -3.42 32.11 39.94
CA GLU A 136 -3.87 32.35 41.31
C GLU A 136 -2.76 33.02 42.14
N MET A 137 -1.51 32.58 41.98
CA MET A 137 -0.32 33.16 42.61
C MET A 137 -0.04 34.62 42.16
N LEU A 138 -0.45 34.98 40.94
CA LEU A 138 -0.38 36.35 40.41
C LEU A 138 -1.55 37.24 40.86
N THR A 139 -2.66 36.66 41.33
CA THR A 139 -3.86 37.39 41.78
C THR A 139 -4.01 37.46 43.30
N SER A 140 -3.20 36.71 44.06
CA SER A 140 -3.22 36.66 45.53
C SER A 140 -2.14 37.57 46.14
N GLU A 141 -2.38 38.87 46.13
CA GLU A 141 -2.03 39.78 47.23
C GLU A 141 -3.35 40.27 47.85
N GLU A 142 -4.11 39.38 48.51
CA GLU A 142 -4.99 39.68 49.65
C GLU A 142 -5.82 38.45 50.04
N ASP A 143 -5.75 38.15 51.34
CA ASP A 143 -6.50 37.19 52.14
C ASP A 143 -6.20 35.67 52.07
N GLN A 144 -5.61 35.22 53.17
CA GLN A 144 -5.45 33.83 53.58
C GLN A 144 -6.79 33.23 54.01
N SER A 145 -7.23 32.17 53.35
CA SER A 145 -8.01 31.13 54.00
C SER A 145 -7.72 29.78 53.36
N LEU A 146 -6.99 28.95 54.11
CA LEU A 146 -6.85 27.52 53.91
C LEU A 146 -8.25 26.89 53.98
N GLU A 147 -8.72 26.22 52.93
CA GLU A 147 -9.58 25.04 53.07
C GLU A 147 -9.78 24.28 51.75
N ALA A 148 -9.76 22.95 51.88
CA ALA A 148 -10.21 21.94 50.92
C ALA A 148 -9.40 21.74 49.63
N ALA A 149 -8.19 21.18 49.78
CA ALA A 149 -7.66 20.23 48.81
C ALA A 149 -8.51 18.94 48.86
N GLU A 150 -9.73 18.99 48.33
CA GLU A 150 -10.43 17.77 47.94
C GLU A 150 -9.73 17.21 46.70
N GLU A 151 -9.00 16.13 46.95
CA GLU A 151 -8.53 15.14 46.02
C GLU A 151 -9.67 14.64 45.12
N LYS A 152 -10.12 15.47 44.17
CA LYS A 152 -10.81 14.98 42.97
C LYS A 152 -9.74 14.38 42.08
N GLY A 153 -9.42 13.11 42.36
CA GLY A 153 -8.91 12.21 41.35
C GLY A 153 -9.97 12.08 40.26
N GLU A 154 -10.09 13.09 39.40
CA GLU A 154 -10.73 12.95 38.10
C GLU A 154 -9.93 11.89 37.36
N LYS A 155 -10.44 10.66 37.46
CA LYS A 155 -9.96 9.53 36.68
C LYS A 155 -10.15 9.97 35.24
N ILE A 156 -9.05 10.29 34.56
CA ILE A 156 -9.06 10.67 33.15
C ILE A 156 -9.56 9.44 32.40
N MET A 157 -10.85 9.45 32.10
CA MET A 157 -11.51 8.37 31.38
C MET A 157 -11.21 8.57 29.91
N LEU A 158 -11.03 7.46 29.19
CA LEU A 158 -11.07 7.53 27.74
C LEU A 158 -12.39 8.18 27.32
N PRO A 159 -12.39 9.11 26.37
CA PRO A 159 -13.64 9.61 25.85
C PRO A 159 -14.45 8.44 25.29
N GLU A 160 -15.73 8.40 25.62
CA GLU A 160 -16.65 7.37 25.16
C GLU A 160 -17.02 7.72 23.71
N PHE A 161 -16.24 7.20 22.76
CA PHE A 161 -16.52 7.36 21.34
C PHE A 161 -17.58 6.34 20.93
N ALA A 162 -18.62 6.77 20.23
CA ALA A 162 -19.55 5.85 19.60
C ALA A 162 -18.80 5.04 18.54
N GLU A 163 -19.19 3.79 18.32
CA GLU A 163 -18.51 2.89 17.38
C GLU A 163 -18.49 3.43 15.92
N ASP A 164 -19.35 4.41 15.60
CA ASP A 164 -19.44 5.06 14.28
C ASP A 164 -19.01 6.54 14.26
N ASP A 165 -18.80 7.21 15.41
CA ASP A 165 -18.34 8.60 15.46
C ASP A 165 -16.85 8.62 15.80
N PHE A 166 -16.02 8.64 14.76
CA PHE A 166 -14.59 8.88 14.92
C PHE A 166 -14.37 10.32 15.34
N PRO A 167 -13.76 10.57 16.50
CA PRO A 167 -13.40 11.92 16.87
C PRO A 167 -12.27 12.40 15.96
N ASP A 168 -12.30 13.68 15.60
CA ASP A 168 -11.25 14.32 14.82
C ASP A 168 -10.02 14.55 15.72
N ILE A 169 -9.33 13.45 16.06
CA ILE A 169 -8.20 13.45 17.01
C ILE A 169 -6.86 13.57 16.28
N PRO A 170 -5.89 14.33 16.86
CA PRO A 170 -4.56 14.52 16.28
C PRO A 170 -3.82 13.23 15.94
N GLU A 171 -4.05 12.17 16.72
CA GLU A 171 -3.42 10.86 16.51
C GLU A 171 -3.91 10.16 15.24
N MET A 172 -5.17 10.40 14.84
CA MET A 172 -5.75 9.87 13.61
C MET A 172 -5.37 10.70 12.38
N GLU A 173 -5.15 11.99 12.54
CA GLU A 173 -4.66 12.88 11.46
C GLU A 173 -3.34 12.40 10.86
N ILE A 174 -2.46 11.80 11.67
CA ILE A 174 -1.21 11.21 11.18
C ILE A 174 -1.50 10.06 10.21
N ILE A 175 -2.51 9.23 10.50
CA ILE A 175 -2.90 8.10 9.66
C ILE A 175 -3.55 8.61 8.38
N LYS A 176 -4.48 9.58 8.47
CA LYS A 176 -5.09 10.22 7.29
C LYS A 176 -4.02 10.76 6.34
N ARG A 177 -3.05 11.53 6.83
CA ARG A 177 -1.94 12.06 6.01
C ARG A 177 -1.13 10.97 5.32
N LYS A 178 -0.90 9.82 5.97
CA LYS A 178 -0.19 8.70 5.36
C LYS A 178 -0.98 8.08 4.21
N ILE A 179 -2.30 7.96 4.36
CA ILE A 179 -3.19 7.47 3.31
C ILE A 179 -3.19 8.45 2.13
N ASP A 180 -3.32 9.75 2.41
CA ASP A 180 -3.29 10.79 1.37
C ASP A 180 -1.98 10.80 0.60
N LEU A 181 -0.85 10.69 1.31
CA LEU A 181 0.48 10.61 0.69
C LEU A 181 0.60 9.38 -0.22
N PHE A 182 0.15 8.21 0.27
CA PHE A 182 0.15 6.99 -0.55
C PHE A 182 -0.71 7.16 -1.81
N MET A 183 -1.91 7.72 -1.69
CA MET A 183 -2.80 7.91 -2.84
C MET A 183 -2.21 8.88 -3.87
N HIS A 184 -1.53 9.93 -3.42
CA HIS A 184 -0.81 10.86 -4.29
C HIS A 184 0.34 10.17 -5.05
N ASP A 185 1.19 9.42 -4.34
CA ASP A 185 2.33 8.73 -4.94
C ASP A 185 1.86 7.63 -5.89
N TRP A 186 0.81 6.89 -5.49
CA TRP A 186 0.15 5.87 -6.29
C TRP A 186 -0.41 6.43 -7.59
N GLN A 187 -1.02 7.62 -7.60
CA GLN A 187 -1.53 8.23 -8.85
C GLN A 187 -0.44 8.43 -9.90
N THR A 188 0.77 8.78 -9.45
CA THR A 188 1.93 8.96 -10.33
C THR A 188 2.35 7.63 -10.94
N VAL A 189 2.46 6.59 -10.12
CA VAL A 189 2.81 5.23 -10.55
C VAL A 189 1.71 4.63 -11.45
N GLU A 190 0.44 4.77 -11.08
CA GLU A 190 -0.71 4.28 -11.84
C GLU A 190 -0.75 4.88 -13.25
N SER A 191 -0.39 6.16 -13.38
CA SER A 191 -0.35 6.84 -14.68
C SER A 191 0.75 6.27 -15.60
N GLU A 192 1.90 5.89 -15.04
CA GLU A 192 2.97 5.25 -15.79
C GLU A 192 2.60 3.81 -16.20
N ILE A 193 1.99 3.05 -15.28
CA ILE A 193 1.53 1.68 -15.58
C ILE A 193 0.54 1.67 -16.73
N LYS A 194 -0.41 2.63 -16.75
CA LYS A 194 -1.42 2.76 -17.81
C LYS A 194 -0.85 3.10 -19.19
N GLN A 195 0.39 3.60 -19.29
CA GLN A 195 1.05 3.80 -20.58
C GLN A 195 1.49 2.47 -21.20
N SER A 196 1.66 1.42 -20.39
CA SER A 196 2.01 0.09 -20.88
C SER A 196 0.75 -0.65 -21.35
N PRO A 197 0.62 -0.96 -22.65
CA PRO A 197 -0.58 -1.64 -23.17
C PRO A 197 -0.67 -3.11 -22.73
N LEU A 198 0.42 -3.67 -22.21
CA LEU A 198 0.52 -5.07 -21.79
C LEU A 198 0.03 -5.31 -20.36
N VAL A 199 -0.19 -4.24 -19.58
CA VAL A 199 -0.51 -4.34 -18.16
C VAL A 199 -1.93 -3.89 -17.88
N GLN A 200 -2.70 -4.74 -17.22
CA GLN A 200 -4.05 -4.42 -16.79
C GLN A 200 -4.03 -3.82 -15.39
N VAL A 201 -4.52 -2.58 -15.25
CA VAL A 201 -4.73 -1.95 -13.94
C VAL A 201 -6.17 -2.14 -13.49
N VAL A 202 -6.36 -2.66 -12.28
CA VAL A 202 -7.68 -2.90 -11.67
C VAL A 202 -7.73 -2.15 -10.35
N ALA A 203 -8.67 -1.23 -10.22
CA ALA A 203 -8.97 -0.57 -8.96
C ALA A 203 -10.24 -1.19 -8.36
N LEU A 204 -10.15 -1.68 -7.12
CA LEU A 204 -11.27 -2.28 -6.40
C LEU A 204 -11.56 -1.49 -5.13
N GLU A 205 -12.82 -1.10 -4.95
CA GLU A 205 -13.29 -0.41 -3.75
C GLU A 205 -13.49 -1.42 -2.62
N ILE A 206 -12.93 -1.15 -1.44
CA ILE A 206 -13.01 -2.06 -0.30
C ILE A 206 -14.21 -1.79 0.60
N ALA A 207 -14.77 -0.59 0.55
CA ALA A 207 -15.92 -0.24 1.38
C ALA A 207 -17.09 -1.20 1.13
N GLU A 208 -17.68 -1.69 2.22
CA GLU A 208 -18.82 -2.63 2.22
C GLU A 208 -18.62 -3.94 1.46
N GLN A 209 -17.39 -4.25 1.01
CA GLN A 209 -17.09 -5.49 0.30
C GLN A 209 -16.47 -6.54 1.22
N THR A 210 -16.81 -7.81 0.98
CA THR A 210 -16.11 -8.92 1.65
C THR A 210 -14.83 -9.29 0.88
N PRO A 211 -13.83 -9.87 1.56
CA PRO A 211 -12.61 -10.36 0.89
C PRO A 211 -12.90 -11.33 -0.26
N GLU A 212 -13.93 -12.17 -0.13
CA GLU A 212 -14.34 -13.11 -1.16
C GLU A 212 -14.94 -12.41 -2.39
N SER A 213 -15.69 -11.33 -2.19
CA SER A 213 -16.22 -10.50 -3.29
C SER A 213 -15.08 -9.89 -4.11
N LEU A 214 -14.12 -9.27 -3.42
CA LEU A 214 -12.94 -8.65 -4.05
C LEU A 214 -12.08 -9.68 -4.79
N LEU A 215 -11.89 -10.86 -4.19
CA LEU A 215 -11.17 -11.96 -4.81
C LEU A 215 -11.87 -12.42 -6.10
N ASN A 216 -13.19 -12.64 -6.04
CA ASN A 216 -13.95 -13.06 -7.21
C ASN A 216 -13.92 -12.03 -8.34
N GLN A 217 -13.98 -10.73 -8.02
CA GLN A 217 -13.83 -9.65 -9.00
C GLN A 217 -12.43 -9.68 -9.64
N THR A 218 -11.39 -9.83 -8.82
CA THR A 218 -10.01 -9.94 -9.32
C THR A 218 -9.84 -11.13 -10.25
N VAL A 219 -10.31 -12.31 -9.84
CA VAL A 219 -10.23 -13.54 -10.65
C VAL A 219 -10.97 -13.37 -11.98
N LEU A 220 -12.17 -12.78 -11.97
CA LEU A 220 -12.94 -12.54 -13.19
C LEU A 220 -12.17 -11.65 -14.18
N VAL A 221 -11.50 -10.62 -13.67
CA VAL A 221 -10.70 -9.71 -14.49
C VAL A 221 -9.47 -10.42 -15.06
N MET A 222 -8.76 -11.19 -14.23
CA MET A 222 -7.60 -11.98 -14.66
C MET A 222 -7.96 -13.07 -15.68
N GLU A 223 -9.17 -13.65 -15.61
CA GLU A 223 -9.62 -14.66 -16.57
C GLU A 223 -10.04 -14.09 -17.92
N LYS A 224 -10.50 -12.84 -17.95
CA LYS A 224 -11.10 -12.22 -19.15
C LYS A 224 -10.20 -12.31 -20.40
N PRO A 225 -8.87 -12.05 -20.32
CA PRO A 225 -7.98 -12.18 -21.47
C PRO A 225 -7.82 -13.61 -21.98
N PHE A 226 -8.08 -14.62 -21.15
CA PHE A 226 -7.93 -16.04 -21.51
C PHE A 226 -9.22 -16.66 -22.06
N LYS A 227 -10.33 -15.93 -22.06
CA LYS A 227 -11.60 -16.42 -22.62
C LYS A 227 -11.58 -16.26 -24.13
N TYR A 228 -11.74 -17.37 -24.84
CA TYR A 228 -11.91 -17.39 -26.29
C TYR A 228 -13.20 -16.67 -26.66
N HIS A 229 -13.08 -15.61 -27.47
CA HIS A 229 -14.23 -14.97 -28.09
C HIS A 229 -14.32 -15.54 -29.51
N GLY A 230 -15.52 -15.96 -29.93
CA GLY A 230 -15.72 -16.35 -31.33
C GLY A 230 -15.38 -15.16 -32.22
N TRP A 231 -14.60 -15.41 -33.27
CA TRP A 231 -14.30 -14.39 -34.27
C TRP A 231 -15.62 -14.02 -34.96
N GLU A 232 -15.95 -12.74 -35.01
CA GLU A 232 -17.11 -12.26 -35.78
C GLU A 232 -16.74 -12.31 -37.26
N LEU A 233 -17.51 -13.07 -38.05
CA LEU A 233 -17.37 -13.13 -39.51
C LEU A 233 -17.46 -11.70 -40.07
N SER A 234 -16.35 -11.24 -40.66
CA SER A 234 -16.27 -9.99 -41.39
C SER A 234 -16.81 -10.17 -42.81
N ALA A 235 -17.08 -9.06 -43.50
CA ALA A 235 -17.43 -9.12 -44.92
C ALA A 235 -16.28 -9.67 -45.78
N GLU A 236 -15.03 -9.45 -45.33
CA GLU A 236 -13.83 -9.98 -45.98
C GLU A 236 -13.77 -11.51 -45.87
N ASP A 237 -14.16 -12.08 -44.71
CA ASP A 237 -14.23 -13.55 -44.55
C ASP A 237 -15.31 -14.18 -45.45
N LEU A 238 -16.42 -13.47 -45.70
CA LEU A 238 -17.49 -13.94 -46.60
C LEU A 238 -17.08 -13.86 -48.07
N ASP A 239 -16.33 -12.82 -48.44
CA ASP A 239 -15.80 -12.68 -49.80
C ASP A 239 -14.73 -13.77 -50.05
N GLU A 240 -13.87 -14.07 -49.07
CA GLU A 240 -12.89 -15.18 -49.15
C GLU A 240 -13.58 -16.54 -49.29
N GLU A 241 -14.59 -16.86 -48.46
CA GLU A 241 -15.36 -18.11 -48.62
C GLU A 241 -16.06 -18.22 -49.98
N ALA A 242 -16.52 -17.09 -50.55
CA ALA A 242 -17.16 -17.08 -51.86
C ALA A 242 -16.14 -17.29 -53.01
N GLU A 243 -14.93 -16.75 -52.88
CA GLU A 243 -13.83 -16.99 -53.81
C GLU A 243 -13.36 -18.45 -53.75
N ASP A 244 -13.22 -19.02 -52.54
CA ASP A 244 -12.86 -20.43 -52.36
C ASP A 244 -13.91 -21.38 -52.97
N LEU A 245 -15.20 -21.12 -52.72
CA LEU A 245 -16.30 -21.90 -53.33
C LEU A 245 -16.34 -21.78 -54.86
N ALA A 246 -16.02 -20.61 -55.41
CA ALA A 246 -15.96 -20.41 -56.85
C ALA A 246 -14.80 -21.19 -57.47
N ALA A 247 -13.63 -21.19 -56.82
CA ALA A 247 -12.46 -21.94 -57.27
C ALA A 247 -12.70 -23.47 -57.22
N GLU A 248 -13.34 -23.98 -56.17
CA GLU A 248 -13.73 -25.41 -56.11
C GLU A 248 -14.74 -25.79 -57.20
N GLY A 249 -15.70 -24.91 -57.51
CA GLY A 249 -16.67 -25.14 -58.58
C GLY A 249 -16.06 -25.13 -59.98
N GLU A 250 -15.07 -24.25 -60.22
CA GLU A 250 -14.32 -24.22 -61.49
C GLU A 250 -13.44 -25.47 -61.67
N ASP A 251 -12.79 -25.96 -60.61
CA ASP A 251 -12.04 -27.22 -60.62
C ASP A 251 -12.95 -28.45 -60.87
N GLU A 252 -14.20 -28.45 -60.41
CA GLU A 252 -15.17 -29.53 -60.71
C GLU A 252 -15.68 -29.48 -62.16
N GLU A 253 -15.94 -28.28 -62.70
CA GLU A 253 -16.37 -28.11 -64.11
C GLU A 253 -15.25 -28.44 -65.12
N GLU A 254 -13.98 -28.08 -64.82
CA GLU A 254 -12.85 -28.47 -65.68
C GLU A 254 -12.61 -29.99 -65.70
N VAL A 255 -12.91 -30.72 -64.62
CA VAL A 255 -12.78 -32.18 -64.55
C VAL A 255 -13.92 -32.90 -65.27
N GLU A 256 -15.15 -32.35 -65.31
CA GLU A 256 -16.25 -32.92 -66.09
C GLU A 256 -16.12 -32.68 -67.61
N GLU A 257 -15.44 -31.62 -68.06
CA GLU A 257 -15.19 -31.38 -69.49
C GLU A 257 -14.04 -32.22 -70.09
N GLU A 258 -13.19 -32.86 -69.26
CA GLU A 258 -12.07 -33.72 -69.69
C GLU A 258 -12.35 -35.25 -69.72
N GLU A 259 -13.55 -35.73 -69.33
CA GLU A 259 -14.00 -37.15 -69.54
C GLU A 259 -14.79 -37.39 -70.84
#